data_AF-A0A9D4KMP7-F1
#
_entry.id   AF-A0A9D4KMP7-F1
#
_cell.length_a   1.000
_cell.length_b   1.000
_cell.length_c   1.000
_cell.angle_alpha   90.00
_cell.angle_beta   90.00
_cell.angle_gamma   90.00
#
_symmetry.space_group_name_H-M   'P 1'
#
loop_
_entity.id
_entity.type
_entity.pdbx_description
1 polymer ?
#
loop_
_entity_poly.entity_id
_entity_poly.type
_entity_poly.pdbx_seq_one_letter_code
_entity_poly.pdbx_strand_id
1 'polypeptide(L)'
;MIGGVQSIQTILNRTGQVSTHDFIGCLKSMSINGENLLKLKSLRENGIKQTCPRTSATDVCQGFSCQNGGQCVPEWTGPVCQCSPAFMGSRCETGKCTQEALRHMASLKLWNTSIQH
;
A
#
# COMPACT_ATOMS: atom_id res chain seq x y z
N MET A 1 6.24 21.97 -4.26
CA MET A 1 5.37 22.76 -5.16
C MET A 1 4.51 21.77 -5.93
N ILE A 2 3.19 21.85 -5.85
CA ILE A 2 2.30 21.05 -6.71
C ILE A 2 2.13 21.85 -8.00
N GLY A 3 2.51 21.25 -9.13
CA GLY A 3 2.40 21.85 -10.46
C GLY A 3 1.30 21.19 -11.27
N GLY A 4 0.78 21.90 -12.26
CA GLY A 4 -0.19 21.39 -13.23
C GLY A 4 0.41 21.27 -14.63
N VAL A 5 -0.21 20.46 -15.48
CA VAL A 5 0.07 20.46 -16.93
C VAL A 5 -0.87 21.45 -17.62
N GLN A 6 -0.36 22.19 -18.61
CA GLN A 6 -1.17 23.15 -19.38
C GLN A 6 -2.22 22.48 -20.28
N SER A 7 -2.01 21.20 -20.62
CA SER A 7 -2.95 20.40 -21.42
C SER A 7 -2.83 18.93 -21.05
N ILE A 8 -3.98 18.24 -21.00
CA ILE A 8 -4.07 16.79 -20.81
C ILE A 8 -3.32 16.03 -21.92
N GLN A 9 -3.20 16.64 -23.11
CA GLN A 9 -2.52 16.05 -24.26
C GLN A 9 -1.04 15.75 -23.98
N THR A 10 -0.40 16.55 -23.10
CA THR A 10 0.98 16.32 -22.67
C THR A 10 1.13 15.04 -21.84
N ILE A 11 0.09 14.65 -21.11
CA ILE A 11 0.04 13.37 -20.36
C ILE A 11 -0.28 12.23 -21.32
N LEU A 12 -1.27 12.42 -22.21
CA LEU A 12 -1.71 11.40 -23.16
C LEU A 12 -0.61 11.01 -24.17
N ASN A 13 0.24 11.96 -24.57
CA ASN A 13 1.39 11.70 -25.46
C ASN A 13 2.57 11.01 -24.77
N ARG A 14 2.50 10.77 -23.44
CA ARG A 14 3.54 10.09 -22.65
C ARG A 14 3.00 8.77 -22.09
N THR A 15 2.40 7.96 -22.95
CA THR A 15 1.88 6.62 -22.63
C THR A 15 2.96 5.77 -21.95
N GLY A 16 2.65 5.29 -20.74
CA GLY A 16 3.56 4.47 -19.92
C GLY A 16 4.52 5.24 -19.00
N GLN A 17 4.63 6.56 -19.11
CA GLN A 17 5.48 7.37 -18.20
C GLN A 17 4.70 8.00 -17.03
N VAL A 18 3.38 8.01 -17.10
CA VAL A 18 2.52 8.58 -16.07
C VAL A 18 1.64 7.47 -15.50
N SER A 19 1.95 7.04 -14.28
CA SER A 19 1.05 6.21 -13.47
C SER A 19 0.45 7.09 -12.37
N THR A 20 -0.88 7.12 -12.25
CA THR A 20 -1.56 7.81 -11.16
C THR A 20 -2.04 6.78 -10.15
N HIS A 21 -1.72 6.99 -8.89
CA HIS A 21 -2.35 6.26 -7.78
C HIS A 21 -3.14 7.29 -6.96
N ASP A 22 -4.19 6.83 -6.29
CA ASP A 22 -4.98 7.70 -5.41
C ASP A 22 -4.07 8.29 -4.31
N PHE A 23 -4.23 9.58 -4.04
CA PHE A 23 -3.53 10.20 -2.92
C PHE A 23 -4.23 9.83 -1.62
N ILE A 24 -3.53 9.10 -0.74
CA ILE A 24 -3.99 8.79 0.60
C ILE A 24 -3.05 9.45 1.60
N GLY A 25 -3.55 10.44 2.32
CA GLY A 25 -2.76 11.19 3.29
C GLY A 25 -3.37 12.53 3.62
N CYS A 26 -2.60 13.38 4.27
CA CYS A 26 -3.05 14.70 4.68
C CYS A 26 -2.42 15.80 3.83
N LEU A 27 -3.24 16.80 3.51
CA LEU A 27 -2.81 18.05 2.92
C LEU A 27 -3.05 19.16 3.95
N LYS A 28 -2.06 20.03 4.12
CA LYS A 28 -2.14 21.19 5.02
C LYS A 28 -1.83 22.46 4.23
N SER A 29 -2.53 23.54 4.56
CA SER A 29 -2.27 24.88 4.00
C SER A 29 -2.38 24.94 2.47
N MET A 30 -3.42 24.35 1.89
CA MET A 30 -3.69 24.48 0.46
C MET A 30 -4.63 25.63 0.18
N SER A 31 -4.21 26.52 -0.73
CA SER A 31 -5.03 27.59 -1.27
C SER A 31 -5.00 27.56 -2.80
N ILE A 32 -6.11 27.93 -3.42
CA ILE A 32 -6.21 28.15 -4.88
C ILE A 32 -6.63 29.60 -5.07
N ASN A 33 -5.82 30.39 -5.79
CA ASN A 33 -6.06 31.83 -6.00
C ASN A 33 -6.26 32.62 -4.69
N GLY A 34 -5.63 32.19 -3.59
CA GLY A 34 -5.78 32.81 -2.26
C GLY A 34 -6.95 32.30 -1.43
N GLU A 35 -7.87 31.51 -2.01
CA GLU A 35 -8.98 30.90 -1.28
C GLU A 35 -8.58 29.61 -0.59
N ASN A 36 -8.95 29.48 0.69
CA ASN A 36 -8.64 28.30 1.50
C ASN A 36 -9.61 27.16 1.16
N LEU A 37 -9.07 26.04 0.69
CA LEU A 37 -9.86 24.87 0.31
C LEU A 37 -10.62 24.24 1.49
N LEU A 38 -10.21 24.51 2.74
CA LEU A 38 -10.91 24.11 3.97
C LEU A 38 -12.35 24.61 4.08
N LYS A 39 -12.72 25.60 3.26
CA LYS A 39 -14.08 26.17 3.20
C LYS A 39 -14.97 25.51 2.13
N LEU A 40 -14.43 24.59 1.32
CA LEU A 40 -15.17 23.97 0.22
C LEU A 40 -16.04 22.80 0.71
N LYS A 41 -17.23 22.68 0.11
CA LYS A 41 -18.17 21.57 0.37
C LYS A 41 -17.59 20.19 0.03
N SER A 42 -16.58 20.14 -0.84
CA SER A 42 -15.86 18.90 -1.23
C SER A 42 -15.20 18.19 -0.05
N LEU A 43 -14.91 18.90 1.06
CA LEU A 43 -14.37 18.25 2.27
C LEU A 43 -15.42 17.48 3.08
N ARG A 44 -16.68 17.51 2.66
CA ARG A 44 -17.76 16.69 3.20
C ARG A 44 -17.97 15.39 2.42
N GLU A 45 -17.09 15.10 1.45
CA GLU A 45 -17.12 13.85 0.71
C GLU A 45 -16.60 12.68 1.56
N ASN A 46 -17.05 11.47 1.21
CA ASN A 46 -16.60 10.24 1.86
C ASN A 46 -15.08 10.09 1.71
N GLY A 47 -14.40 9.77 2.82
CA GLY A 47 -12.95 9.57 2.83
C GLY A 47 -12.13 10.83 3.13
N ILE A 48 -12.75 12.01 3.27
CA ILE A 48 -12.06 13.24 3.67
C ILE A 48 -12.39 13.58 5.14
N LYS A 49 -11.34 13.77 5.95
CA LYS A 49 -11.45 14.19 7.35
C LYS A 49 -10.80 15.56 7.52
N GLN A 50 -11.44 16.43 8.29
CA GLN A 50 -10.89 17.75 8.66
C GLN A 50 -9.68 17.64 9.60
N THR A 51 -9.52 16.50 10.25
CA THR A 51 -8.38 16.18 11.11
C THR A 51 -7.40 15.27 10.38
N CYS A 52 -6.12 15.41 10.74
CA CYS A 52 -5.06 14.51 10.28
C CYS A 52 -4.50 13.71 11.47
N PRO A 53 -5.25 12.74 12.01
CA PRO A 53 -4.74 11.88 13.05
C PRO A 53 -3.78 10.86 12.41
N ARG A 54 -2.52 11.26 12.21
CA ARG A 54 -1.46 10.27 11.98
C ARG A 54 -0.97 9.83 13.36
N THR A 55 -1.44 8.67 13.81
CA THR A 55 -0.80 7.95 14.91
C THR A 55 0.65 7.69 14.51
N SER A 56 1.58 7.74 15.46
CA SER A 56 3.00 7.59 15.14
C SER A 56 3.23 6.24 14.43
N ALA A 57 4.26 6.15 13.59
CA ALA A 57 4.59 4.90 12.89
C ALA A 57 4.66 3.68 13.84
N THR A 58 5.13 3.92 15.07
CA THR A 58 5.16 2.99 16.20
C THR A 58 3.78 2.53 16.65
N ASP A 59 2.81 3.43 16.73
CA ASP A 59 1.45 3.13 17.22
C ASP A 59 0.66 2.27 16.22
N VAL A 60 0.86 2.45 14.91
CA VAL A 60 0.10 1.73 13.88
C VAL A 60 0.49 0.25 13.82
N CYS A 61 1.76 -0.07 14.04
CA CYS A 61 2.24 -1.45 14.13
C CYS A 61 2.07 -2.04 15.55
N GLN A 62 1.72 -1.24 16.55
CA GLN A 62 1.52 -1.73 17.91
C GLN A 62 0.29 -2.66 17.96
N GLY A 63 0.50 -3.92 18.35
CA GLY A 63 -0.55 -4.94 18.33
C GLY A 63 -0.80 -5.59 16.96
N PHE A 64 -0.06 -5.19 15.92
CA PHE A 64 -0.10 -5.83 14.60
C PHE A 64 1.22 -6.54 14.30
N SER A 65 1.25 -7.86 14.49
CA SER A 65 2.44 -8.69 14.23
C SER A 65 2.37 -9.39 12.88
N CYS A 66 3.47 -9.34 12.14
CA CYS A 66 3.72 -10.16 10.96
C CYS A 66 4.38 -11.48 11.38
N GLN A 67 3.99 -12.59 10.75
CA GLN A 67 4.57 -13.91 10.97
C GLN A 67 5.80 -14.14 10.08
N ASN A 68 6.52 -15.23 10.35
CA ASN A 68 7.59 -15.74 9.48
C ASN A 68 8.67 -14.71 9.10
N GLY A 69 9.00 -13.82 10.06
CA GLY A 69 10.02 -12.78 9.87
C GLY A 69 9.58 -11.62 8.97
N GLY A 70 8.29 -11.49 8.67
CA GLY A 70 7.77 -10.33 7.94
C GLY A 70 7.93 -9.03 8.74
N GLN A 71 8.11 -7.92 8.03
CA GLN A 71 8.23 -6.58 8.62
C GLN A 71 6.89 -5.85 8.58
N CYS A 72 6.45 -5.28 9.71
CA CYS A 72 5.30 -4.39 9.72
C CYS A 72 5.69 -3.02 9.14
N VAL A 73 4.90 -2.55 8.19
CA VAL A 73 5.05 -1.25 7.51
C VAL A 73 3.81 -0.41 7.79
N PRO A 74 3.95 0.77 8.41
CA PRO A 74 2.82 1.64 8.72
C PRO A 74 2.38 2.45 7.50
N GLU A 75 1.25 2.08 6.91
CA GLU A 75 0.62 2.82 5.80
C GLU A 75 -0.52 3.73 6.29
N TRP A 76 -0.93 4.67 5.44
CA TRP A 76 -2.07 5.57 5.75
C TRP A 76 -3.40 4.84 5.88
N THR A 77 -3.55 3.68 5.23
CA THR A 77 -4.75 2.84 5.27
C THR A 77 -4.72 1.83 6.42
N GLY A 78 -3.59 1.67 7.12
CA GLY A 78 -3.40 0.70 8.19
C GLY A 78 -2.02 0.02 8.13
N PRO A 79 -1.66 -0.85 9.09
CA PRO A 79 -0.42 -1.61 9.02
C PRO A 79 -0.49 -2.68 7.92
N VAL A 80 0.62 -2.84 7.18
CA VAL A 80 0.78 -3.87 6.14
C VAL A 80 2.03 -4.69 6.44
N CYS A 81 2.00 -6.00 6.16
CA CYS A 81 3.19 -6.84 6.26
C CYS A 81 3.97 -6.91 4.95
N GLN A 82 5.25 -6.54 5.01
CA GLN A 82 6.21 -6.87 3.97
C GLN A 82 6.77 -8.26 4.23
N CYS A 83 6.30 -9.24 3.44
CA CYS A 83 6.70 -10.62 3.60
C CYS A 83 8.03 -10.95 2.95
N SER A 84 8.80 -11.84 3.59
CA SER A 84 9.93 -12.51 2.96
C SER A 84 9.48 -13.28 1.70
N PRO A 85 10.36 -13.50 0.71
CA PRO A 85 9.98 -14.08 -0.59
C PRO A 85 9.22 -15.42 -0.48
N ALA A 86 9.55 -16.24 0.52
CA ALA A 86 8.94 -17.54 0.78
C ALA A 86 7.57 -17.50 1.48
N PHE A 87 7.03 -16.33 1.83
CA PHE A 87 5.75 -16.21 2.54
C PHE A 87 4.79 -15.22 1.87
N MET A 88 3.49 -15.42 2.07
CA MET A 88 2.38 -14.61 1.58
C MET A 88 1.24 -14.56 2.62
N GLY A 89 0.18 -13.83 2.29
CA GLY A 89 -0.94 -13.57 3.20
C GLY A 89 -0.83 -12.20 3.85
N SER A 90 -1.92 -11.75 4.46
CA SER A 90 -2.01 -10.41 5.05
C SER A 90 -1.03 -10.19 6.21
N ARG A 91 -0.64 -11.28 6.88
CA ARG A 91 0.31 -11.33 7.99
C ARG A 91 1.47 -12.27 7.72
N CYS A 92 1.74 -12.62 6.46
CA CYS A 92 2.79 -13.57 6.07
C CYS A 92 2.60 -14.98 6.68
N GLU A 93 1.36 -15.36 6.97
CA GLU A 93 0.97 -16.62 7.61
C GLU A 93 1.10 -17.85 6.71
N THR A 94 1.11 -17.65 5.39
CA THR A 94 1.07 -18.73 4.40
C THR A 94 2.42 -18.87 3.70
N GLY A 95 3.00 -20.06 3.72
CA GLY A 95 4.19 -20.37 2.93
C GLY A 95 3.89 -20.37 1.44
N LYS A 96 4.73 -19.72 0.63
CA LYS A 96 4.73 -19.91 -0.82
C LYS A 96 5.39 -21.24 -1.14
N CYS A 97 4.78 -22.02 -2.02
CA CYS A 97 5.52 -23.07 -2.72
C CYS A 97 6.51 -22.39 -3.68
N THR A 98 7.71 -22.09 -3.19
CA THR A 98 8.79 -21.56 -4.04
C THR A 98 9.37 -22.67 -4.91
N GLN A 99 9.98 -22.32 -6.04
CA GLN A 99 10.69 -23.31 -6.86
C GLN A 99 11.79 -24.04 -6.07
N GLU A 100 12.51 -23.37 -5.16
CA GLU A 100 13.44 -24.03 -4.25
C GLU A 100 12.74 -25.05 -3.34
N ALA A 101 11.61 -24.69 -2.73
CA ALA A 101 10.84 -25.61 -1.88
C ALA A 101 10.33 -26.82 -2.69
N LEU A 102 9.84 -26.60 -3.90
CA LEU A 102 9.43 -27.68 -4.81
C LEU A 102 10.60 -28.58 -5.20
N ARG A 103 11.79 -28.02 -5.49
CA ARG A 103 13.01 -28.79 -5.78
C ARG A 103 13.45 -29.64 -4.58
N HIS A 104 13.40 -29.09 -3.37
CA HIS A 104 13.73 -29.83 -2.16
C HIS A 104 12.70 -30.94 -1.87
N MET A 105 11.40 -30.65 -1.99
CA MET A 105 10.34 -31.66 -1.80
C MET A 105 10.40 -32.77 -2.86
N ALA A 106 10.71 -32.44 -4.12
CA ALA A 106 10.92 -33.41 -5.19
C ALA A 106 12.15 -34.29 -4.93
N SER A 107 13.25 -33.70 -4.42
CA SER A 107 14.47 -34.43 -4.06
C SER A 107 14.26 -35.38 -2.88
N LEU A 108 13.38 -35.02 -1.95
CA LEU A 108 13.01 -35.83 -0.78
C LEU A 108 11.86 -36.82 -1.05
N LYS A 109 11.32 -36.88 -2.29
CA LYS A 109 10.12 -37.66 -2.65
C LYS A 109 8.92 -37.44 -1.71
N LEU A 110 8.80 -36.25 -1.12
CA LEU A 110 7.73 -35.89 -0.17
C LEU A 110 6.46 -35.37 -0.87
N TRP A 111 6.39 -35.48 -2.20
CA TRP A 111 5.23 -35.05 -2.98
C TRP A 111 4.06 -36.02 -2.78
N ASN A 112 3.22 -35.77 -1.77
CA ASN A 112 1.88 -36.34 -1.72
C ASN A 112 0.92 -35.35 -2.41
N THR A 113 0.17 -35.81 -3.40
CA THR A 113 -0.58 -35.03 -4.39
C THR A 113 -1.83 -34.32 -3.83
N SER A 114 -1.85 -33.89 -2.58
CA SER A 114 -3.04 -33.28 -1.94
C SER A 114 -3.01 -31.76 -1.80
N ILE A 115 -2.01 -31.06 -2.36
CA ILE A 115 -2.00 -29.61 -2.42
C ILE A 115 -2.25 -29.18 -3.86
N GLN A 116 -3.51 -29.27 -4.29
CA GLN A 116 -4.03 -28.58 -5.47
C GLN A 116 -5.18 -27.66 -5.06
N HIS A 117 -4.97 -26.38 -5.38
CA HIS A 117 -5.85 -25.20 -5.25
C HIS A 117 -6.22 -24.71 -3.85
#